data_AF-A0A7V5G0S5-F1
#
_entry.id   AF-A0A7V5G0S5-F1
#
_cell.length_a   1.000
_cell.length_b   1.000
_cell.length_c   1.000
_cell.angle_alpha   90.00
_cell.angle_beta   90.00
_cell.angle_gamma   90.00
#
_symmetry.space_group_name_H-M   'P 1'
#
loop_
_entity.id
_entity.type
_entity.pdbx_description
1 polymer ?
#
loop_
_entity_poly.entity_id
_entity_poly.type
_entity_poly.pdbx_seq_one_letter_code
_entity_poly.pdbx_strand_id
1 'polypeptide(L)'
;MSQLHVFWVGALSILLNGCGGSETTQTTPQVSDSNQITVDAGLDKRTVVNQSIELEGSVSNSQSTAVSYEWKEGEQTLATTRIFSYLPTESGVHLLSFTAQNSDGSRNTDNMIVIVTTQVIDTNIPKMSNALISSYLNEINKARSQEQDCGTKGIFSATTSVSWNEKLYKASYEHIQDLIASETFSHDGSGTESDWTGYLLGKQSNQVERVESYGYSWQRLGENLAGGTKMDSAKAAIQAWLESDNHCENLMNPLFKEVGMVMLEDENALYTHYWGQNFGTPK
;
A
#
# COMPACT_ATOMS: atom_id res chain seq x y z
N MET A 1 16.33 15.62 -49.26
CA MET A 1 15.61 16.83 -48.79
C MET A 1 14.56 16.38 -47.78
N SER A 2 14.53 17.02 -46.60
CA SER A 2 13.56 16.89 -45.50
C SER A 2 13.53 15.53 -44.76
N GLN A 3 14.35 15.31 -43.72
CA GLN A 3 14.20 15.67 -42.28
C GLN A 3 13.18 14.82 -41.49
N LEU A 4 13.71 13.80 -40.80
CA LEU A 4 13.14 13.17 -39.59
C LEU A 4 13.47 14.05 -38.37
N HIS A 5 12.54 14.20 -37.44
CA HIS A 5 12.83 14.68 -36.09
C HIS A 5 12.66 13.52 -35.10
N VAL A 6 13.79 13.13 -34.50
CA VAL A 6 13.88 12.27 -33.31
C VAL A 6 14.13 13.22 -32.15
N PHE A 7 13.26 13.22 -31.15
CA PHE A 7 13.56 13.88 -29.88
C PHE A 7 13.99 12.84 -28.84
N TRP A 8 15.25 12.99 -28.44
CA TRP A 8 15.87 12.40 -27.26
C TRP A 8 15.88 13.48 -26.17
N VAL A 9 15.30 13.20 -25.02
CA VAL A 9 15.58 13.87 -23.75
C VAL A 9 15.46 12.76 -22.72
N GLY A 10 16.46 12.34 -21.96
CA GLY A 10 17.59 13.07 -21.40
C GLY A 10 17.60 12.68 -19.93
N ALA A 11 18.45 11.70 -19.59
CA ALA A 11 18.56 11.11 -18.26
C ALA A 11 18.80 12.18 -17.18
N LEU A 12 17.99 12.16 -16.11
CA LEU A 12 18.24 12.98 -14.93
C LEU A 12 19.22 12.21 -14.03
N SER A 13 20.47 12.67 -14.02
CA SER A 13 21.52 12.18 -13.14
C SER A 13 21.30 12.68 -11.71
N ILE A 14 21.21 11.74 -10.77
CA ILE A 14 21.23 12.02 -9.33
C ILE A 14 22.69 12.32 -8.95
N LEU A 15 22.97 13.53 -8.46
CA LEU A 15 24.24 13.90 -7.84
C LEU A 15 24.08 13.93 -6.32
N LEU A 16 24.71 12.96 -5.66
CA LEU A 16 25.05 12.99 -4.24
C LEU A 16 26.46 13.62 -4.10
N ASN A 17 26.60 14.61 -3.22
CA ASN A 17 27.87 15.02 -2.62
C ASN A 17 27.54 15.35 -1.15
N GLY A 18 28.24 14.86 -0.12
CA GLY A 18 29.65 14.50 -0.03
C GLY A 18 30.41 15.64 0.65
N CYS A 19 30.57 15.54 1.97
CA CYS A 19 31.16 16.55 2.87
C CYS A 19 32.70 16.59 2.79
N GLY A 20 33.33 17.77 2.87
CA GLY A 20 34.78 17.94 3.05
C GLY A 20 35.27 19.37 2.73
N GLY A 21 35.70 20.13 3.75
CA GLY A 21 35.89 21.58 3.70
C GLY A 21 37.31 22.11 3.46
N SER A 22 37.42 23.43 3.32
CA SER A 22 38.32 24.33 4.08
C SER A 22 38.04 25.79 3.70
N GLU A 23 38.22 26.66 4.69
CA GLU A 23 37.84 28.06 4.88
C GLU A 23 38.33 29.06 3.82
N THR A 24 37.47 30.01 3.47
CA THR A 24 37.84 31.45 3.54
C THR A 24 36.63 32.26 3.98
N THR A 25 36.84 33.01 5.06
CA THR A 25 35.89 33.83 5.80
C THR A 25 35.47 35.05 4.99
N GLN A 26 34.20 35.09 4.60
CA GLN A 26 33.48 36.34 4.39
C GLN A 26 32.20 36.25 5.22
N THR A 27 32.20 36.94 6.36
CA THR A 27 31.04 37.12 7.22
C THR A 27 30.00 37.97 6.49
N THR A 28 29.18 37.33 5.65
CA THR A 28 27.83 37.80 5.37
C THR A 28 26.99 37.50 6.61
N PRO A 29 26.25 38.48 7.18
CA PRO A 29 25.27 38.17 8.20
C PRO A 29 24.27 37.19 7.60
N GLN A 30 24.23 35.97 8.12
CA GLN A 30 23.07 35.11 7.96
C GLN A 30 21.91 35.81 8.67
N VAL A 31 21.08 36.50 7.90
CA VAL A 31 19.73 36.82 8.34
C VAL A 31 19.03 35.47 8.50
N SER A 32 18.79 35.07 9.74
CA SER A 32 17.93 33.95 10.04
C SER A 32 16.55 34.24 9.45
N ASP A 33 16.12 33.44 8.49
CA ASP A 33 14.79 33.52 7.88
C ASP A 33 13.74 32.97 8.87
N SER A 34 13.52 33.69 9.98
CA SER A 34 12.72 33.24 11.13
C SER A 34 11.22 33.52 10.98
N ASN A 35 10.75 33.78 9.76
CA ASN A 35 9.37 34.23 9.48
C ASN A 35 8.61 33.34 8.50
N GLN A 36 9.13 32.16 8.15
CA GLN A 36 8.40 31.23 7.29
C GLN A 36 7.36 30.45 8.10
N ILE A 37 6.09 30.56 7.70
CA ILE A 37 5.03 29.72 8.26
C ILE A 37 5.21 28.27 7.86
N THR A 38 4.90 27.37 8.78
CA THR A 38 4.77 25.95 8.47
C THR A 38 3.32 25.66 8.15
N VAL A 39 3.06 25.05 7.00
CA VAL A 39 1.73 24.67 6.52
C VAL A 39 1.71 23.17 6.36
N ASP A 40 0.58 22.55 6.70
CA ASP A 40 0.36 21.10 6.63
C ASP A 40 -1.07 20.89 6.09
N ALA A 41 -1.21 20.18 4.97
CA ALA A 41 -2.48 19.86 4.32
C ALA A 41 -3.22 18.71 5.02
N GLY A 42 -2.60 18.06 6.02
CA GLY A 42 -3.09 16.88 6.70
C GLY A 42 -2.65 15.59 6.02
N LEU A 43 -2.99 14.47 6.64
CA LEU A 43 -2.69 13.14 6.10
C LEU A 43 -3.45 12.88 4.80
N ASP A 44 -2.80 12.16 3.88
CA ASP A 44 -3.45 11.62 2.69
C ASP A 44 -4.75 10.88 3.05
N LYS A 45 -5.77 11.06 2.21
CA LYS A 45 -7.11 10.50 2.43
C LYS A 45 -7.53 9.58 1.31
N ARG A 46 -8.54 8.77 1.61
CA ARG A 46 -9.23 7.92 0.65
C ARG A 46 -10.72 8.13 0.77
N THR A 47 -11.42 8.11 -0.35
CA THR A 47 -12.89 8.17 -0.39
C THR A 47 -13.41 7.54 -1.66
N VAL A 48 -14.72 7.45 -1.82
CA VAL A 48 -15.34 7.00 -3.07
C VAL A 48 -15.93 8.16 -3.86
N VAL A 49 -16.10 7.97 -5.17
CA VAL A 49 -16.77 8.93 -6.04
C VAL A 49 -18.14 9.30 -5.44
N ASN A 50 -18.44 10.60 -5.42
CA ASN A 50 -19.64 11.20 -4.84
C ASN A 50 -19.81 11.05 -3.31
N GLN A 51 -18.77 10.62 -2.58
CA GLN A 51 -18.75 10.68 -1.12
C GLN A 51 -17.97 11.92 -0.65
N SER A 52 -18.63 12.75 0.15
CA SER A 52 -17.94 13.93 0.68
C SER A 52 -17.07 13.60 1.89
N ILE A 53 -15.88 14.18 1.94
CA ILE A 53 -14.96 14.13 3.07
C ILE A 53 -14.60 15.55 3.52
N GLU A 54 -14.34 15.71 4.81
CA GLU A 54 -13.83 16.99 5.32
C GLU A 54 -12.31 17.02 5.20
N LEU A 55 -11.77 18.10 4.65
CA LEU A 55 -10.34 18.38 4.59
C LEU A 55 -10.03 19.55 5.52
N GLU A 56 -8.97 19.42 6.32
CA GLU A 56 -8.50 20.46 7.23
C GLU A 56 -6.99 20.60 7.08
N GLY A 57 -6.55 21.83 6.79
CA GLY A 57 -5.15 22.19 6.81
C GLY A 57 -4.79 22.85 8.13
N SER A 58 -3.53 22.79 8.52
CA SER A 58 -3.01 23.43 9.73
C SER A 58 -1.85 24.36 9.41
N VAL A 59 -1.65 25.35 10.29
CA VAL A 59 -0.57 26.32 10.20
C VAL A 59 0.10 26.39 11.57
N SER A 60 1.42 26.24 11.62
CA SER A 60 2.22 26.35 12.85
C SER A 60 3.38 27.34 12.69
N ASN A 61 3.99 27.70 13.83
CA ASN A 61 5.09 28.69 13.94
C ASN A 61 4.77 30.10 13.40
N SER A 62 3.50 30.47 13.40
CA SER A 62 3.07 31.76 12.89
C SER A 62 3.25 32.85 13.96
N GLN A 63 4.28 33.70 13.84
CA GLN A 63 4.41 34.90 14.70
C GLN A 63 3.27 35.91 14.48
N SER A 64 2.54 35.77 13.37
CA SER A 64 1.28 36.45 13.03
C SER A 64 0.20 35.41 12.74
N THR A 65 -1.07 35.69 13.01
CA THR A 65 -2.18 34.80 12.62
C THR A 65 -2.34 34.73 11.10
N ALA A 66 -2.44 33.52 10.53
CA ALA A 66 -2.77 33.32 9.12
C ALA A 66 -4.08 34.04 8.76
N VAL A 67 -4.06 34.81 7.67
CA VAL A 67 -5.18 35.67 7.26
C VAL A 67 -5.95 35.13 6.06
N SER A 68 -5.35 34.25 5.25
CA SER A 68 -6.02 33.62 4.12
C SER A 68 -5.55 32.19 3.90
N TYR A 69 -6.48 31.36 3.41
CA TYR A 69 -6.28 29.97 3.06
C TYR A 69 -6.71 29.75 1.61
N GLU A 70 -6.09 28.80 0.94
CA GLU A 70 -6.45 28.41 -0.42
C GLU A 70 -6.18 26.93 -0.62
N TRP A 71 -7.22 26.19 -1.01
CA TRP A 71 -7.15 24.83 -1.50
C TRP A 71 -7.26 24.85 -3.02
N LYS A 72 -6.36 24.15 -3.72
CA LYS A 72 -6.42 23.97 -5.17
C LYS A 72 -6.25 22.51 -5.57
N GLU A 73 -6.84 22.16 -6.71
CA GLU A 73 -6.50 20.98 -7.49
C GLU A 73 -6.04 21.44 -8.88
N GLY A 74 -4.75 21.27 -9.17
CA GLY A 74 -4.12 21.93 -10.32
C GLY A 74 -4.35 23.45 -10.28
N GLU A 75 -5.03 23.99 -11.29
CA GLU A 75 -5.38 25.42 -11.35
C GLU A 75 -6.72 25.79 -10.72
N GLN A 76 -7.56 24.81 -10.40
CA GLN A 76 -8.89 25.05 -9.85
C GLN A 76 -8.82 25.35 -8.35
N THR A 77 -9.33 26.50 -7.92
CA THR A 77 -9.56 26.79 -6.50
C THR A 77 -10.78 26.01 -6.01
N LEU A 78 -10.58 25.17 -5.00
CA LEU A 78 -11.63 24.36 -4.37
C LEU A 78 -12.27 25.08 -3.18
N ALA A 79 -11.46 25.75 -2.36
CA ALA A 79 -11.93 26.49 -1.17
C ALA A 79 -10.94 27.56 -0.73
N THR A 80 -11.42 28.56 0.02
CA THR A 80 -10.59 29.60 0.65
C THR A 80 -10.68 29.59 2.18
N THR A 81 -11.16 28.48 2.74
CA THR A 81 -11.28 28.23 4.17
C THR A 81 -10.22 27.23 4.62
N ARG A 82 -9.91 27.23 5.92
CA ARG A 82 -8.99 26.23 6.49
C ARG A 82 -9.55 24.80 6.42
N ILE A 83 -10.87 24.69 6.65
CA ILE A 83 -11.63 23.44 6.62
C ILE A 83 -12.69 23.55 5.53
N PHE A 84 -12.88 22.51 4.71
CA PHE A 84 -13.99 22.45 3.76
C PHE A 84 -14.43 21.02 3.45
N SER A 85 -15.67 20.88 2.95
CA SER A 85 -16.21 19.62 2.47
C SER A 85 -15.79 19.42 1.02
N TYR A 86 -14.93 18.43 0.76
CA TYR A 86 -14.52 18.03 -0.57
C TYR A 86 -15.47 16.94 -1.09
N LEU A 87 -15.92 17.05 -2.34
CA LEU A 87 -16.81 16.08 -2.99
C LEU A 87 -16.22 15.73 -4.36
N PRO A 88 -15.47 14.63 -4.47
CA PRO A 88 -14.88 14.22 -5.73
C PRO A 88 -15.92 13.54 -6.63
N THR A 89 -15.93 13.89 -7.91
CA THR A 89 -16.83 13.31 -8.93
C THR A 89 -16.13 12.34 -9.88
N GLU A 90 -14.80 12.26 -9.83
CA GLU A 90 -13.98 11.40 -10.67
C GLU A 90 -13.08 10.51 -9.80
N SER A 91 -12.92 9.25 -10.17
CA SER A 91 -11.94 8.37 -9.51
C SER A 91 -10.52 8.73 -9.95
N GLY A 92 -9.53 8.52 -9.08
CA GLY A 92 -8.13 8.79 -9.38
C GLY A 92 -7.33 9.30 -8.19
N VAL A 93 -6.09 9.74 -8.48
CA VAL A 93 -5.24 10.50 -7.55
C VAL A 93 -5.59 11.97 -7.72
N HIS A 94 -6.16 12.57 -6.68
CA HIS A 94 -6.41 14.01 -6.63
C HIS A 94 -5.32 14.64 -5.78
N LEU A 95 -4.38 15.35 -6.42
CA LEU A 95 -3.29 16.05 -5.74
C LEU A 95 -3.77 17.46 -5.35
N LEU A 96 -4.04 17.64 -4.07
CA LEU A 96 -4.58 18.90 -3.54
C LEU A 96 -3.48 19.70 -2.87
N SER A 97 -3.37 20.97 -3.21
CA SER A 97 -2.44 21.90 -2.55
C SER A 97 -3.18 22.78 -1.56
N PHE A 98 -2.74 22.80 -0.30
CA PHE A 98 -3.19 23.73 0.72
C PHE A 98 -2.15 24.83 0.91
N THR A 99 -2.58 26.08 0.74
CA THR A 99 -1.74 27.24 1.00
C THR A 99 -2.33 28.09 2.11
N ALA A 100 -1.47 28.54 3.04
CA ALA A 100 -1.81 29.63 3.94
C ALA A 100 -0.93 30.85 3.68
N GLN A 101 -1.44 32.04 4.00
CA GLN A 101 -0.68 33.30 3.98
C GLN A 101 -1.00 34.16 5.21
N ASN A 102 0.01 34.83 5.74
CA ASN A 102 -0.07 35.78 6.85
C ASN A 102 -0.25 37.22 6.38
N SER A 103 -0.58 38.11 7.33
CA SER A 103 -0.72 39.55 7.08
C SER A 103 0.55 40.25 6.63
N ASP A 104 1.73 39.69 6.98
CA ASP A 104 3.03 40.18 6.53
C ASP A 104 3.40 39.73 5.11
N GLY A 105 2.51 38.95 4.47
CA GLY A 105 2.69 38.40 3.13
C GLY A 105 3.39 37.05 3.08
N SER A 106 3.94 36.53 4.20
CA SER A 106 4.55 35.20 4.24
C SER A 106 3.53 34.12 3.87
N ARG A 107 3.88 33.27 2.89
CA ARG A 107 3.01 32.23 2.31
C ARG A 107 3.80 30.93 2.22
N ASN A 108 3.14 29.82 2.50
CA ASN A 108 3.69 28.48 2.29
C ASN A 108 2.59 27.52 1.86
N THR A 109 2.98 26.43 1.21
CA THR A 109 2.07 25.44 0.62
C THR A 109 2.51 24.05 1.03
N ASP A 110 1.54 23.21 1.34
CA ASP A 110 1.71 21.77 1.50
C ASP A 110 0.72 21.03 0.59
N ASN A 111 1.01 19.77 0.28
CA ASN A 111 0.14 18.96 -0.58
C ASN A 111 -0.36 17.73 0.17
N MET A 112 -1.60 17.34 -0.13
CA MET A 112 -2.14 16.04 0.25
C MET A 112 -2.65 15.30 -0.97
N ILE A 113 -2.62 13.98 -0.91
CA ILE A 113 -3.25 13.11 -1.89
C ILE A 113 -4.62 12.69 -1.38
N VAL A 114 -5.64 12.81 -2.21
CA VAL A 114 -6.94 12.15 -2.03
C VAL A 114 -7.11 11.08 -3.09
N ILE A 115 -7.12 9.81 -2.67
CA ILE A 115 -7.39 8.69 -3.59
C ILE A 115 -8.89 8.46 -3.63
N VAL A 116 -9.47 8.63 -4.81
CA VAL A 116 -10.90 8.51 -5.04
C VAL A 116 -11.18 7.23 -5.81
N THR A 117 -11.99 6.35 -5.24
CA THR A 117 -12.26 5.02 -5.79
C THR A 117 -13.70 4.92 -6.29
N THR A 118 -13.99 4.03 -7.24
CA THR A 118 -15.36 3.81 -7.74
C THR A 118 -16.19 2.96 -6.78
N GLN A 119 -15.53 2.17 -5.94
CA GLN A 119 -16.13 1.28 -4.93
C GLN A 119 -15.51 1.56 -3.56
N VAL A 120 -16.23 1.23 -2.48
CA VAL A 120 -15.70 1.37 -1.12
C VAL A 120 -14.57 0.38 -0.93
N ILE A 121 -13.34 0.89 -0.85
CA ILE A 121 -12.16 0.09 -0.55
C ILE A 121 -11.93 0.21 0.95
N ASP A 122 -12.26 -0.85 1.69
CA ASP A 122 -12.01 -0.87 3.12
C ASP A 122 -10.51 -1.05 3.39
N THR A 123 -9.81 0.06 3.54
CA THR A 123 -8.41 0.07 3.98
C THR A 123 -8.29 -0.16 5.49
N ASN A 124 -9.40 -0.23 6.24
CA ASN A 124 -9.38 -0.65 7.63
C ASN A 124 -9.28 -2.17 7.65
N ILE A 125 -8.04 -2.66 7.70
CA ILE A 125 -7.82 -4.10 7.80
C ILE A 125 -8.39 -4.59 9.15
N PRO A 126 -9.43 -5.44 9.16
CA PRO A 126 -10.04 -5.91 10.38
C PRO A 126 -9.04 -6.71 11.21
N LYS A 127 -9.08 -6.57 12.53
CA LYS A 127 -8.29 -7.46 13.38
C LYS A 127 -8.87 -8.87 13.33
N MET A 128 -8.06 -9.84 12.93
CA MET A 128 -8.48 -11.23 12.95
C MET A 128 -8.64 -11.75 14.40
N SER A 129 -9.71 -12.50 14.67
CA SER A 129 -9.93 -13.09 15.99
C SER A 129 -8.91 -14.21 16.27
N ASN A 130 -8.50 -14.36 17.53
CA ASN A 130 -7.59 -15.43 17.94
C ASN A 130 -8.12 -16.84 17.60
N ALA A 131 -9.44 -17.02 17.60
CA ALA A 131 -10.08 -18.28 17.24
C ALA A 131 -9.89 -18.60 15.75
N LEU A 132 -10.04 -17.60 14.88
CA LEU A 132 -9.83 -17.76 13.43
C LEU A 132 -8.34 -17.92 13.10
N ILE A 133 -7.45 -17.15 13.74
CA ILE A 133 -5.99 -17.36 13.62
C ILE A 133 -5.62 -18.79 14.00
N SER A 134 -6.17 -19.30 15.10
CA SER A 134 -5.90 -20.67 15.57
C SER A 134 -6.42 -21.72 14.59
N SER A 135 -7.60 -21.53 13.99
CA SER A 135 -8.12 -22.48 13.01
C SER A 135 -7.28 -22.53 11.74
N TYR A 136 -6.80 -21.38 11.24
CA TYR A 136 -5.89 -21.33 10.09
C TYR A 136 -4.55 -21.99 10.41
N LEU A 137 -3.91 -21.62 11.52
CA LEU A 137 -2.65 -22.23 11.93
C LEU A 137 -2.77 -23.74 12.13
N ASN A 138 -3.89 -24.22 12.67
CA ASN A 138 -4.11 -25.65 12.88
C ASN A 138 -4.13 -26.40 11.55
N GLU A 139 -4.85 -25.94 10.53
CA GLU A 139 -4.89 -26.63 9.24
C GLU A 139 -3.54 -26.53 8.50
N ILE A 140 -2.88 -25.36 8.53
CA ILE A 140 -1.55 -25.18 7.91
C ILE A 140 -0.53 -26.12 8.56
N ASN A 141 -0.45 -26.10 9.90
CA ASN A 141 0.53 -26.90 10.62
C ASN A 141 0.19 -28.40 10.61
N LYS A 142 -1.09 -28.76 10.47
CA LYS A 142 -1.50 -30.15 10.24
C LYS A 142 -1.00 -30.67 8.88
N ALA A 143 -1.09 -29.88 7.82
CA ALA A 143 -0.51 -30.24 6.53
C ALA A 143 1.01 -30.36 6.62
N ARG A 144 1.68 -29.36 7.24
CA ARG A 144 3.13 -29.31 7.41
C ARG A 144 3.70 -30.44 8.28
N SER A 145 2.92 -30.98 9.21
CA SER A 145 3.36 -32.10 10.07
C SER A 145 3.29 -33.47 9.41
N GLN A 146 2.92 -33.52 8.14
CA GLN A 146 2.82 -34.75 7.34
C GLN A 146 3.77 -34.65 6.15
N GLU A 147 4.23 -35.81 5.67
CA GLU A 147 4.85 -35.89 4.35
C GLU A 147 3.83 -35.54 3.27
N GLN A 148 4.24 -34.75 2.29
CA GLN A 148 3.40 -34.35 1.16
C GLN A 148 4.13 -34.68 -0.15
N ASP A 149 3.40 -35.24 -1.11
CA ASP A 149 3.87 -35.37 -2.49
C ASP A 149 3.47 -34.09 -3.25
N CYS A 150 4.46 -33.23 -3.53
CA CYS A 150 4.26 -31.98 -4.27
C CYS A 150 4.50 -32.16 -5.78
N GLY A 151 4.26 -33.37 -6.31
CA GLY A 151 4.31 -33.67 -7.73
C GLY A 151 5.70 -33.49 -8.31
N THR A 152 5.83 -32.60 -9.29
CA THR A 152 7.13 -32.32 -9.96
C THR A 152 8.18 -31.69 -9.04
N LYS A 153 7.77 -31.17 -7.87
CA LYS A 153 8.70 -30.66 -6.84
C LYS A 153 9.24 -31.77 -5.93
N GLY A 154 8.69 -32.97 -6.03
CA GLY A 154 9.06 -34.14 -5.26
C GLY A 154 8.34 -34.25 -3.92
N ILE A 155 8.79 -35.22 -3.13
CA ILE A 155 8.22 -35.53 -1.82
C ILE A 155 8.90 -34.66 -0.76
N PHE A 156 8.11 -33.89 -0.04
CA PHE A 156 8.55 -33.07 1.09
C PHE A 156 8.20 -33.80 2.38
N SER A 157 9.22 -34.13 3.19
CA SER A 157 8.99 -34.68 4.53
C SER A 157 8.26 -33.68 5.44
N ALA A 158 7.66 -34.19 6.52
CA ALA A 158 7.09 -33.35 7.57
C ALA A 158 8.08 -32.26 8.03
N THR A 159 7.58 -31.04 8.17
CA THR A 159 8.36 -29.82 8.39
C THR A 159 7.86 -29.04 9.61
N THR A 160 8.63 -28.03 10.03
CA THR A 160 8.34 -27.26 11.25
C THR A 160 7.08 -26.41 11.11
N SER A 161 6.32 -26.28 12.19
CA SER A 161 5.19 -25.35 12.25
C SER A 161 5.61 -23.91 11.99
N VAL A 162 4.68 -23.14 11.42
CA VAL A 162 4.78 -21.66 11.30
C VAL A 162 3.96 -20.98 12.39
N SER A 163 4.35 -19.78 12.77
CA SER A 163 3.61 -18.88 13.66
C SER A 163 2.88 -17.78 12.90
N TRP A 164 1.83 -17.22 13.49
CA TRP A 164 1.10 -16.10 12.88
C TRP A 164 1.92 -14.81 12.88
N ASN A 165 1.87 -14.05 11.79
CA ASN A 165 2.39 -12.69 11.73
C ASN A 165 1.36 -11.73 11.14
N GLU A 166 1.01 -10.71 11.91
CA GLU A 166 -0.02 -9.73 11.56
C GLU A 166 0.32 -8.92 10.30
N LYS A 167 1.60 -8.67 10.02
CA LYS A 167 2.02 -7.88 8.86
C LYS A 167 1.83 -8.64 7.55
N LEU A 168 2.12 -9.95 7.57
CA LEU A 168 1.86 -10.84 6.44
C LEU A 168 0.35 -11.02 6.20
N TYR A 169 -0.46 -11.02 7.26
CA TYR A 169 -1.92 -11.04 7.14
C TYR A 169 -2.42 -9.78 6.44
N LYS A 170 -1.96 -8.60 6.87
CA LYS A 170 -2.34 -7.32 6.27
C LYS A 170 -2.00 -7.26 4.78
N ALA A 171 -0.80 -7.72 4.40
CA ALA A 171 -0.40 -7.83 3.00
C ALA A 171 -1.32 -8.78 2.19
N SER A 172 -1.76 -9.88 2.80
CA SER A 172 -2.71 -10.81 2.18
C SER A 172 -4.10 -10.20 2.03
N TYR A 173 -4.58 -9.49 3.06
CA TYR A 173 -5.88 -8.82 3.04
C TYR A 173 -5.97 -7.77 1.95
N GLU A 174 -4.98 -6.89 1.87
CA GLU A 174 -4.87 -5.90 0.79
C GLU A 174 -4.97 -6.56 -0.59
N HIS A 175 -4.16 -7.59 -0.82
CA HIS A 175 -4.13 -8.21 -2.13
C HIS A 175 -5.46 -8.87 -2.49
N ILE A 176 -6.11 -9.56 -1.55
CA ILE A 176 -7.40 -10.18 -1.83
C ILE A 176 -8.50 -9.14 -2.07
N GLN A 177 -8.50 -8.02 -1.34
CA GLN A 177 -9.41 -6.90 -1.63
C GLN A 177 -9.20 -6.35 -3.04
N ASP A 178 -7.94 -6.21 -3.46
CA ASP A 178 -7.59 -5.79 -4.82
C ASP A 178 -8.10 -6.76 -5.89
N LEU A 179 -7.86 -8.07 -5.71
CA LEU A 179 -8.31 -9.09 -6.66
C LEU A 179 -9.84 -9.13 -6.80
N ILE A 180 -10.57 -8.95 -5.70
CA ILE A 180 -12.03 -8.84 -5.71
C ILE A 180 -12.47 -7.58 -6.46
N ALA A 181 -11.95 -6.41 -6.06
CA ALA A 181 -12.40 -5.11 -6.60
C ALA A 181 -12.06 -4.92 -8.09
N SER A 182 -10.96 -5.51 -8.56
CA SER A 182 -10.51 -5.43 -9.95
C SER A 182 -11.01 -6.57 -10.83
N GLU A 183 -11.74 -7.54 -10.27
CA GLU A 183 -12.17 -8.78 -10.96
C GLU A 183 -10.98 -9.54 -11.60
N THR A 184 -9.83 -9.54 -10.93
CA THR A 184 -8.61 -10.22 -11.41
C THR A 184 -8.22 -11.39 -10.52
N PHE A 185 -7.28 -12.21 -11.00
CA PHE A 185 -6.64 -13.26 -10.21
C PHE A 185 -5.18 -13.44 -10.66
N SER A 186 -4.27 -12.76 -9.95
CA SER A 186 -2.85 -12.62 -10.28
C SER A 186 -2.03 -12.49 -8.99
N HIS A 187 -0.74 -12.82 -9.02
CA HIS A 187 0.19 -12.55 -7.91
C HIS A 187 0.64 -11.08 -7.85
N ASP A 188 0.69 -10.44 -9.02
CA ASP A 188 0.82 -8.98 -9.10
C ASP A 188 -0.55 -8.36 -8.86
N GLY A 189 -0.58 -7.25 -8.12
CA GLY A 189 -1.77 -6.43 -7.92
C GLY A 189 -2.22 -5.79 -9.23
N SER A 190 -3.42 -5.20 -9.20
CA SER A 190 -4.03 -4.61 -10.39
C SER A 190 -3.33 -3.32 -10.85
N GLY A 191 -2.60 -2.63 -9.97
CA GLY A 191 -2.07 -1.28 -10.19
C GLY A 191 -3.14 -0.18 -10.22
N THR A 192 -4.40 -0.53 -9.95
CA THR A 192 -5.51 0.42 -9.79
C THR A 192 -5.61 0.87 -8.33
N GLU A 193 -6.57 1.73 -8.01
CA GLU A 193 -6.76 2.27 -6.66
C GLU A 193 -6.95 1.20 -5.57
N SER A 194 -7.45 0.02 -5.95
CA SER A 194 -7.63 -1.13 -5.05
C SER A 194 -6.33 -1.84 -4.69
N ASP A 195 -5.35 -1.80 -5.57
CA ASP A 195 -3.97 -2.18 -5.29
C ASP A 195 -3.28 -0.99 -4.61
N TRP A 196 -3.68 -0.67 -3.39
CA TRP A 196 -3.31 0.63 -2.84
C TRP A 196 -1.81 0.81 -2.59
N THR A 197 -1.06 -0.26 -2.34
CA THR A 197 0.41 -0.22 -2.33
C THR A 197 0.94 0.08 -3.74
N GLY A 198 0.46 -0.63 -4.75
CA GLY A 198 0.90 -0.43 -6.14
C GLY A 198 0.54 0.96 -6.66
N TYR A 199 -0.67 1.41 -6.38
CA TYR A 199 -1.19 2.71 -6.77
C TYR A 199 -0.33 3.86 -6.26
N LEU A 200 0.08 3.81 -4.98
CA LEU A 200 1.01 4.78 -4.40
C LEU A 200 2.39 4.74 -5.05
N LEU A 201 2.79 3.58 -5.58
CA LEU A 201 4.05 3.40 -6.32
C LEU A 201 3.90 3.69 -7.83
N GLY A 202 2.70 4.00 -8.32
CA GLY A 202 2.41 4.22 -9.74
C GLY A 202 2.63 2.98 -10.61
N LYS A 203 2.46 1.76 -10.05
CA LYS A 203 2.67 0.49 -10.72
C LYS A 203 1.83 -0.63 -10.09
N GLN A 204 1.83 -1.82 -10.68
CA GLN A 204 1.30 -3.01 -10.00
C GLN A 204 2.18 -3.37 -8.81
N SER A 205 1.60 -3.61 -7.64
CA SER A 205 2.36 -4.14 -6.51
C SER A 205 2.70 -5.61 -6.72
N ASN A 206 3.89 -6.01 -6.34
CA ASN A 206 4.19 -7.43 -6.11
C ASN A 206 4.12 -7.76 -4.61
N GLN A 207 4.29 -9.05 -4.28
CA GLN A 207 4.31 -9.52 -2.90
C GLN A 207 5.28 -8.74 -2.00
N VAL A 208 6.49 -8.45 -2.48
CA VAL A 208 7.54 -7.79 -1.69
C VAL A 208 7.04 -6.41 -1.25
N GLU A 209 6.50 -5.63 -2.17
CA GLU A 209 6.03 -4.27 -1.91
C GLU A 209 4.88 -4.26 -0.90
N ARG A 210 3.90 -5.16 -1.04
CA ARG A 210 2.79 -5.28 -0.09
C ARG A 210 3.27 -5.69 1.31
N VAL A 211 4.22 -6.61 1.40
CA VAL A 211 4.75 -7.08 2.69
C VAL A 211 5.60 -5.99 3.37
N GLU A 212 6.40 -5.24 2.59
CA GLU A 212 7.21 -4.14 3.08
C GLU A 212 6.37 -2.92 3.48
N SER A 213 5.24 -2.65 2.81
CA SER A 213 4.34 -1.53 3.15
C SER A 213 3.72 -1.67 4.55
N TYR A 214 3.54 -2.91 5.05
CA TYR A 214 3.18 -3.20 6.45
C TYR A 214 4.37 -3.38 7.40
N GLY A 215 5.59 -3.10 6.93
CA GLY A 215 6.81 -3.06 7.73
C GLY A 215 7.35 -4.43 8.12
N TYR A 216 7.08 -5.49 7.35
CA TYR A 216 7.68 -6.81 7.59
C TYR A 216 9.07 -6.87 6.97
N SER A 217 10.09 -7.13 7.80
CA SER A 217 11.48 -7.29 7.35
C SER A 217 11.80 -8.76 7.13
N TRP A 218 12.21 -9.13 5.92
CA TRP A 218 12.18 -10.53 5.45
C TRP A 218 13.49 -11.00 4.80
N GLN A 219 13.90 -12.25 5.06
CA GLN A 219 14.96 -12.96 4.33
C GLN A 219 14.39 -13.77 3.16
N ARG A 220 13.14 -14.23 3.31
CA ARG A 220 12.41 -14.99 2.30
C ARG A 220 10.93 -14.69 2.42
N LEU A 221 10.25 -14.67 1.28
CA LEU A 221 8.79 -14.59 1.16
C LEU A 221 8.29 -15.69 0.22
N GLY A 222 7.01 -16.03 0.35
CA GLY A 222 6.30 -16.94 -0.57
C GLY A 222 4.80 -16.72 -0.47
N GLU A 223 4.08 -16.78 -1.60
CA GLU A 223 2.65 -16.48 -1.67
C GLU A 223 1.90 -17.67 -2.24
N ASN A 224 0.75 -17.97 -1.65
CA ASN A 224 -0.24 -18.87 -2.21
C ASN A 224 -1.58 -18.13 -2.36
N LEU A 225 -2.21 -18.28 -3.51
CA LEU A 225 -3.54 -17.74 -3.81
C LEU A 225 -4.50 -18.87 -4.16
N ALA A 226 -5.75 -18.80 -3.74
CA ALA A 226 -6.81 -19.68 -4.22
C ALA A 226 -8.11 -18.90 -4.41
N GLY A 227 -8.89 -19.27 -5.42
CA GLY A 227 -10.19 -18.66 -5.71
C GLY A 227 -11.17 -19.71 -6.18
N GLY A 228 -12.42 -19.64 -5.73
CA GLY A 228 -13.48 -20.49 -6.26
C GLY A 228 -14.73 -20.58 -5.41
N THR A 229 -15.77 -21.18 -5.98
CA THR A 229 -17.07 -21.36 -5.30
C THR A 229 -17.05 -22.45 -4.22
N LYS A 230 -16.08 -23.36 -4.25
CA LYS A 230 -15.95 -24.48 -3.29
C LYS A 230 -14.79 -24.31 -2.31
N MET A 231 -14.25 -23.10 -2.20
CA MET A 231 -13.15 -22.75 -1.28
C MET A 231 -13.70 -22.07 -0.02
N ASP A 232 -14.74 -22.62 0.60
CA ASP A 232 -15.45 -22.02 1.74
C ASP A 232 -14.75 -22.23 3.09
N SER A 233 -13.59 -22.89 3.11
CA SER A 233 -12.88 -23.24 4.35
C SER A 233 -11.37 -23.31 4.16
N ALA A 234 -10.63 -23.07 5.25
CA ALA A 234 -9.16 -23.14 5.24
C ALA A 234 -8.67 -24.53 4.82
N LYS A 235 -9.38 -25.59 5.25
CA LYS A 235 -9.11 -26.96 4.83
C LYS A 235 -9.22 -27.14 3.31
N ALA A 236 -10.27 -26.58 2.68
CA ALA A 236 -10.44 -26.65 1.24
C ALA A 236 -9.33 -25.91 0.50
N ALA A 237 -8.98 -24.68 0.94
CA ALA A 237 -7.88 -23.91 0.35
C ALA A 237 -6.52 -24.62 0.48
N ILE A 238 -6.22 -25.18 1.66
CA ILE A 238 -4.96 -25.91 1.90
C ILE A 238 -4.90 -27.19 1.06
N GLN A 239 -6.01 -27.93 0.95
CA GLN A 239 -6.06 -29.10 0.08
C GLN A 239 -5.80 -28.72 -1.38
N ALA A 240 -6.40 -27.63 -1.86
CA ALA A 240 -6.18 -27.15 -3.22
C ALA A 240 -4.72 -26.73 -3.47
N TRP A 241 -4.06 -26.12 -2.47
CA TRP A 241 -2.64 -25.79 -2.55
C TRP A 241 -1.74 -27.03 -2.52
N LEU A 242 -2.08 -28.05 -1.74
CA LEU A 242 -1.35 -29.33 -1.73
C LEU A 242 -1.43 -30.06 -3.09
N GLU A 243 -2.56 -29.93 -3.79
CA GLU A 243 -2.76 -30.49 -5.13
C GLU A 243 -2.05 -29.72 -6.25
N SER A 244 -1.42 -28.58 -5.92
CA SER A 244 -0.70 -27.74 -6.87
C SER A 244 0.79 -27.71 -6.55
N ASP A 245 1.62 -28.33 -7.39
CA ASP A 245 3.06 -28.49 -7.22
C ASP A 245 3.78 -27.24 -6.63
N ASN A 246 3.58 -26.06 -7.23
CA ASN A 246 4.22 -24.82 -6.77
C ASN A 246 3.68 -24.34 -5.41
N HIS A 247 2.37 -24.43 -5.17
CA HIS A 247 1.78 -24.00 -3.90
C HIS A 247 2.10 -24.98 -2.76
N CYS A 248 2.19 -26.29 -3.07
CA CYS A 248 2.63 -27.33 -2.16
C CYS A 248 4.09 -27.12 -1.73
N GLU A 249 4.99 -26.81 -2.67
CA GLU A 249 6.38 -26.44 -2.37
C GLU A 249 6.45 -25.26 -1.39
N ASN A 250 5.67 -24.19 -1.63
CA ASN A 250 5.60 -23.06 -0.70
C ASN A 250 5.09 -23.48 0.68
N LEU A 251 3.97 -24.22 0.73
CA LEU A 251 3.33 -24.68 1.96
C LEU A 251 4.25 -25.58 2.79
N MET A 252 5.09 -26.39 2.14
CA MET A 252 5.99 -27.36 2.78
C MET A 252 7.43 -26.86 2.95
N ASN A 253 7.76 -25.65 2.50
CA ASN A 253 9.12 -25.13 2.61
C ASN A 253 9.54 -24.97 4.09
N PRO A 254 10.63 -25.65 4.55
CA PRO A 254 11.09 -25.61 5.94
C PRO A 254 11.72 -24.27 6.34
N LEU A 255 12.05 -23.42 5.38
CA LEU A 255 12.68 -22.14 5.63
C LEU A 255 11.69 -21.08 6.14
N PHE A 256 10.40 -21.20 5.80
CA PHE A 256 9.37 -20.32 6.33
C PHE A 256 9.13 -20.57 7.82
N LYS A 257 8.97 -19.47 8.56
CA LYS A 257 8.77 -19.45 10.03
C LYS A 257 7.47 -18.77 10.41
N GLU A 258 7.00 -17.85 9.59
CA GLU A 258 5.82 -17.04 9.85
C GLU A 258 4.85 -17.10 8.68
N VAL A 259 3.56 -16.90 8.97
CA VAL A 259 2.50 -16.85 7.97
C VAL A 259 1.43 -15.82 8.35
N GLY A 260 0.82 -15.21 7.35
CA GLY A 260 -0.47 -14.54 7.46
C GLY A 260 -1.38 -15.02 6.34
N MET A 261 -2.68 -15.13 6.63
CA MET A 261 -3.64 -15.71 5.70
C MET A 261 -5.01 -15.05 5.86
N VAL A 262 -5.80 -14.99 4.79
CA VAL A 262 -7.15 -14.43 4.84
C VAL A 262 -8.06 -15.17 3.85
N MET A 263 -9.36 -15.21 4.16
CA MET A 263 -10.42 -15.46 3.20
C MET A 263 -11.36 -14.27 3.18
N LEU A 264 -11.66 -13.76 1.98
CA LEU A 264 -12.73 -12.78 1.76
C LEU A 264 -13.74 -13.39 0.78
N GLU A 265 -15.01 -13.01 0.96
CA GLU A 265 -16.15 -13.57 0.23
C GLU A 265 -16.94 -12.45 -0.43
N ASP A 266 -17.27 -12.63 -1.71
CA ASP A 266 -18.21 -11.78 -2.45
C ASP A 266 -18.97 -12.62 -3.49
N GLU A 267 -20.30 -12.75 -3.30
CA GLU A 267 -21.16 -13.53 -4.20
C GLU A 267 -21.25 -12.97 -5.62
N ASN A 268 -20.88 -11.70 -5.83
CA ASN A 268 -20.97 -11.01 -7.12
C ASN A 268 -19.63 -10.91 -7.86
N ALA A 269 -18.52 -11.30 -7.22
CA ALA A 269 -17.19 -11.24 -7.81
C ALA A 269 -16.89 -12.44 -8.73
N LEU A 270 -15.72 -12.42 -9.38
CA LEU A 270 -15.25 -13.50 -10.27
C LEU A 270 -15.22 -14.87 -9.58
N TYR A 271 -14.88 -14.91 -8.29
CA TYR A 271 -15.01 -16.08 -7.42
C TYR A 271 -15.80 -15.75 -6.16
N THR A 272 -16.54 -16.70 -5.60
CA THR A 272 -17.25 -16.44 -4.33
C THR A 272 -16.27 -16.31 -3.17
N HIS A 273 -15.26 -17.20 -3.08
CA HIS A 273 -14.28 -17.18 -2.00
C HIS A 273 -12.89 -16.96 -2.58
N TYR A 274 -12.15 -16.02 -1.99
CA TYR A 274 -10.75 -15.74 -2.30
C TYR A 274 -9.87 -15.95 -1.09
N TRP A 275 -8.76 -16.63 -1.28
CA TRP A 275 -7.75 -16.88 -0.26
C TRP A 275 -6.42 -16.30 -0.66
N GLY A 276 -5.80 -15.61 0.29
CA GLY A 276 -4.41 -15.17 0.20
C GLY A 276 -3.62 -15.68 1.40
N GLN A 277 -2.43 -16.20 1.15
CA GLN A 277 -1.51 -16.68 2.17
C GLN A 277 -0.09 -16.20 1.85
N ASN A 278 0.46 -15.38 2.74
CA ASN A 278 1.84 -14.91 2.68
C ASN A 278 2.68 -15.57 3.76
N PHE A 279 3.78 -16.20 3.35
CA PHE A 279 4.81 -16.75 4.22
C PHE A 279 6.01 -15.82 4.35
N GLY A 280 6.71 -15.92 5.48
CA GLY A 280 7.93 -15.17 5.73
C GLY A 280 8.97 -15.90 6.57
N THR A 281 10.22 -15.54 6.34
CA THR A 281 11.34 -15.74 7.27
C THR A 281 11.83 -14.35 7.67
N PRO A 282 11.78 -13.95 8.94
CA PRO A 282 12.18 -12.60 9.34
C PRO A 282 13.69 -12.36 9.19
N LYS A 283 14.09 -11.11 8.94
CA LYS A 283 15.50 -10.67 8.91
C LYS A 283 16.19 -10.77 10.26
#